data_AF-A0A7C3DER9-F1
#
_entry.id   AF-A0A7C3DER9-F1
#
_cell.length_a   1.000
_cell.length_b   1.000
_cell.length_c   1.000
_cell.angle_alpha   90.00
_cell.angle_beta   90.00
_cell.angle_gamma   90.00
#
_symmetry.space_group_name_H-M   'P 1'
#
loop_
_entity.id
_entity.type
_entity.pdbx_description
1 polymer ?
#
loop_
_entity_poly.entity_id
_entity_poly.type
_entity_poly.pdbx_seq_one_letter_code
_entity_poly.pdbx_strand_id
1 'polypeptide(L)'
;MNPLTTIQHHGAINGVTGSCHELVLDENNSVLIDCGLFQGAETASDGAAAEHLQIDFSIKNVRALLVTHCHIDHVGRIPYLLIAGFNGPIICSKPTAILLPLVLEDAIKIGFTRNAQLIDRVMKKIKSQITGVDYHQWQDLSPLLSMDNVQLRSKFK
;
A
#
# COMPACT_ATOMS: atom_id res chain seq x y z
N MET A 1 5.87 -22.19 18.25
CA MET A 1 4.62 -21.44 18.55
C MET A 1 4.02 -21.07 17.21
N ASN A 2 2.76 -21.45 16.94
CA ASN A 2 2.07 -20.90 15.77
C ASN A 2 1.97 -19.38 16.00
N PRO A 3 2.54 -18.52 15.14
CA PRO A 3 2.14 -17.13 15.17
C PRO A 3 0.65 -17.13 14.80
N LEU A 4 -0.18 -16.65 15.72
CA LEU A 4 -1.58 -16.42 15.41
C LEU A 4 -1.61 -15.35 14.32
N THR A 5 -2.21 -15.68 13.18
CA THR A 5 -2.47 -14.70 12.12
C THR A 5 -3.28 -13.55 12.73
N THR A 6 -2.80 -12.32 12.56
CA THR A 6 -3.42 -11.12 13.13
C THR A 6 -3.59 -10.03 12.09
N ILE A 7 -4.51 -9.10 12.35
CA ILE A 7 -4.67 -7.89 11.56
C ILE A 7 -4.22 -6.72 12.42
N GLN A 8 -3.31 -5.91 11.89
CA GLN A 8 -2.93 -4.63 12.47
C GLN A 8 -3.53 -3.51 11.61
N HIS A 9 -4.00 -2.45 12.26
CA HIS A 9 -4.59 -1.30 11.58
C HIS A 9 -3.66 -0.10 11.73
N HIS A 10 -3.21 0.45 10.59
CA HIS A 10 -2.31 1.61 10.50
C HIS A 10 -3.05 2.88 10.01
N GLY A 11 -4.37 2.80 9.90
CA GLY A 11 -5.25 3.88 9.44
C GLY A 11 -6.70 3.43 9.34
N ALA A 12 -7.61 4.38 9.08
CA ALA A 12 -9.06 4.16 9.04
C ALA A 12 -9.65 3.43 10.28
N ILE A 13 -9.08 3.65 11.47
CA ILE A 13 -9.57 3.04 12.72
C ILE A 13 -10.79 3.80 13.26
N ASN A 14 -10.66 5.13 13.32
CA ASN A 14 -11.68 6.04 13.86
C ASN A 14 -12.18 7.03 12.81
N GLY A 15 -11.97 6.72 11.52
CA GLY A 15 -12.17 7.62 10.39
C GLY A 15 -12.48 6.86 9.11
N VAL A 16 -12.78 7.61 8.06
CA VAL A 16 -13.11 7.07 6.73
C VAL A 16 -11.93 7.13 5.76
N THR A 17 -10.87 7.86 6.09
CA THR A 17 -9.70 8.02 5.22
C THR A 17 -8.43 7.38 5.78
N GLY A 18 -7.39 7.34 4.96
CA GLY A 18 -6.10 6.79 5.36
C GLY A 18 -6.05 5.28 5.46
N SER A 19 -6.91 4.54 4.74
CA SER A 19 -6.99 3.08 4.81
C SER A 19 -5.61 2.45 4.61
N CYS A 20 -5.20 1.66 5.61
CA CYS A 20 -3.91 0.97 5.63
C CYS A 20 -3.98 -0.11 6.70
N HIS A 21 -3.98 -1.36 6.27
CA HIS A 21 -4.11 -2.50 7.18
C HIS A 21 -3.05 -3.54 6.84
N GLU A 22 -2.62 -4.29 7.83
CA GLU A 22 -1.57 -5.29 7.68
C GLU A 22 -2.09 -6.64 8.15
N LEU A 23 -2.08 -7.64 7.26
CA LEU A 23 -2.29 -9.03 7.61
C LEU A 23 -0.94 -9.65 7.94
N VAL A 24 -0.71 -9.88 9.24
CA VAL A 24 0.52 -10.51 9.74
C VAL A 24 0.30 -12.02 9.79
N LEU A 25 1.12 -12.74 9.06
CA LEU A 25 1.11 -14.21 9.00
C LEU A 25 2.03 -14.79 10.07
N ASP A 26 3.22 -14.21 10.22
CA ASP A 26 4.25 -14.58 11.18
C ASP A 26 5.26 -13.44 11.43
N GLU A 27 6.30 -13.70 12.23
CA GLU A 27 7.35 -12.73 12.59
C GLU A 27 8.11 -12.14 11.40
N ASN A 28 8.11 -12.81 10.25
CA ASN A 28 8.84 -12.45 9.04
C ASN A 28 7.94 -12.20 7.84
N ASN A 29 6.64 -12.49 7.90
CA ASN A 29 5.76 -12.31 6.74
C ASN A 29 4.46 -11.58 7.07
N SER A 30 4.21 -10.53 6.32
CA SER A 30 2.95 -9.83 6.29
C SER A 30 2.62 -9.31 4.89
N VAL A 31 1.37 -8.90 4.67
CA VAL A 31 0.95 -8.16 3.49
C VAL A 31 0.17 -6.92 3.90
N LEU A 32 0.39 -5.82 3.20
CA LEU A 32 -0.40 -4.60 3.37
C LEU A 32 -1.64 -4.64 2.47
N ILE A 33 -2.74 -4.10 2.98
CA ILE A 33 -3.97 -3.83 2.28
C ILE A 33 -4.17 -2.31 2.33
N ASP A 34 -4.08 -1.70 1.16
CA ASP A 34 -4.09 -0.26 0.94
C ASP A 34 -2.97 0.50 1.67
N CYS A 35 -2.73 1.73 1.21
CA CYS A 35 -1.78 2.67 1.79
C CYS A 35 -2.26 4.08 1.44
N GLY A 36 -3.33 4.49 2.11
CA GLY A 36 -4.14 5.64 1.77
C GLY A 36 -3.79 6.93 2.50
N LEU A 37 -4.15 8.06 1.92
CA LEU A 37 -3.94 9.39 2.50
C LEU A 37 -5.08 9.77 3.47
N PHE A 38 -4.75 10.34 4.62
CA PHE A 38 -5.75 10.95 5.51
C PHE A 38 -6.26 12.29 4.94
N GLN A 39 -7.55 12.58 5.02
CA GLN A 39 -8.16 13.80 4.47
C GLN A 39 -9.09 14.51 5.47
N GLY A 40 -9.29 15.82 5.27
CA GLY A 40 -10.30 16.59 6.01
C GLY A 40 -9.99 16.72 7.51
N ALA A 41 -11.01 16.54 8.35
CA ALA A 41 -10.88 16.67 9.81
C ALA A 41 -9.85 15.69 10.41
N GLU A 42 -9.57 14.57 9.74
CA GLU A 42 -8.54 13.59 10.12
C GLU A 42 -7.10 14.11 9.89
N THR A 43 -6.95 15.30 9.30
CA THR A 43 -5.66 16.01 9.16
C THR A 43 -5.50 17.20 10.11
N ALA A 44 -6.57 17.58 10.82
CA ALA A 44 -6.68 18.88 11.47
C ALA A 44 -6.43 18.90 12.98
N SER A 45 -6.33 17.75 13.66
CA SER A 45 -6.36 17.74 15.13
C SER A 45 -5.13 18.36 15.79
N ASP A 46 -3.89 18.23 15.27
CA ASP A 46 -2.70 18.66 16.04
C ASP A 46 -1.52 19.24 15.21
N GLY A 47 -1.74 19.78 14.01
CA GLY A 47 -0.65 20.32 13.17
C GLY A 47 0.24 19.23 12.50
N ALA A 48 -0.20 17.97 12.59
CA ALA A 48 0.45 16.73 12.17
C ALA A 48 0.33 16.41 10.65
N ALA A 49 0.13 17.41 9.79
CA ALA A 49 -0.09 17.16 8.35
C ALA A 49 1.07 16.40 7.68
N ALA A 50 2.29 16.54 8.20
CA ALA A 50 3.47 15.79 7.74
C ALA A 50 3.62 14.41 8.40
N GLU A 51 3.16 14.23 9.63
CA GLU A 51 3.22 12.96 10.36
C GLU A 51 2.23 11.95 9.78
N HIS A 52 1.04 12.41 9.37
CA HIS A 52 0.01 11.55 8.76
C HIS A 52 0.39 11.01 7.37
N LEU A 53 1.43 11.55 6.75
CA LEU A 53 1.96 11.10 5.45
C LEU A 53 3.04 10.02 5.60
N GLN A 54 3.74 10.02 6.73
CA GLN A 54 4.86 9.12 6.96
C GLN A 54 4.36 7.69 7.22
N ILE A 55 5.23 6.74 6.90
CA ILE A 55 5.07 5.36 7.33
C ILE A 55 5.82 5.22 8.66
N ASP A 56 5.07 5.17 9.75
CA ASP A 56 5.55 5.14 11.13
C ASP A 56 5.64 3.71 11.71
N PHE A 57 5.27 2.71 10.92
CA PHE A 57 5.37 1.29 11.24
C PHE A 57 6.47 0.59 10.43
N SER A 58 6.95 -0.54 10.94
CA SER A 58 7.98 -1.34 10.26
C SER A 58 7.42 -2.02 9.02
N ILE A 59 8.06 -1.82 7.87
CA ILE A 59 7.71 -2.49 6.61
C ILE A 59 8.63 -3.67 6.26
N LYS A 60 9.57 -4.02 7.15
CA LYS A 60 10.63 -5.01 6.89
C LYS A 60 10.09 -6.38 6.45
N ASN A 61 8.92 -6.74 6.98
CA ASN A 61 8.30 -8.05 6.78
C ASN A 61 7.17 -8.03 5.75
N VAL A 62 6.86 -6.85 5.19
CA VAL A 62 5.77 -6.68 4.22
C VAL A 62 6.22 -7.23 2.87
N ARG A 63 5.57 -8.30 2.43
CA ARG A 63 5.91 -9.04 1.20
C ARG A 63 5.20 -8.50 -0.04
N ALA A 64 4.02 -7.92 0.13
CA ALA A 64 3.23 -7.34 -0.95
C ALA A 64 2.32 -6.22 -0.43
N LEU A 65 1.92 -5.34 -1.33
CA LEU A 65 0.82 -4.39 -1.14
C LEU A 65 -0.36 -4.82 -2.03
N LEU A 66 -1.52 -5.05 -1.43
CA LEU A 66 -2.78 -5.25 -2.12
C LEU A 66 -3.52 -3.92 -2.18
N VAL A 67 -3.89 -3.45 -3.38
CA VAL A 67 -4.68 -2.21 -3.54
C VAL A 67 -6.10 -2.56 -3.94
N THR A 68 -7.06 -2.19 -3.10
CA THR A 68 -8.48 -2.49 -3.29
C THR A 68 -9.07 -1.71 -4.47
N HIS A 69 -8.78 -0.41 -4.53
CA HIS A 69 -9.18 0.50 -5.61
C HIS A 69 -8.31 1.77 -5.61
N CYS A 70 -8.46 2.63 -6.62
CA CYS A 70 -7.54 3.74 -6.87
C CYS A 70 -7.92 5.09 -6.23
N HIS A 71 -8.80 5.14 -5.23
CA HIS A 71 -9.09 6.41 -4.54
C HIS A 71 -7.93 6.82 -3.62
N ILE A 72 -7.75 8.13 -3.44
CA ILE A 72 -6.55 8.68 -2.79
C ILE A 72 -6.46 8.31 -1.31
N ASP A 73 -7.58 8.12 -0.65
CA ASP A 73 -7.73 7.64 0.72
C ASP A 73 -7.40 6.14 0.89
N HIS A 74 -7.07 5.44 -0.21
CA HIS A 74 -6.55 4.07 -0.25
C HIS A 74 -5.15 3.96 -0.87
N VAL A 75 -4.71 4.92 -1.68
CA VAL A 75 -3.42 4.81 -2.42
C VAL A 75 -2.46 5.97 -2.19
N GLY A 76 -2.91 7.09 -1.62
CA GLY A 76 -2.17 8.33 -1.61
C GLY A 76 -0.87 8.33 -0.79
N ARG A 77 -0.66 7.33 0.09
CA ARG A 77 0.61 7.14 0.82
C ARG A 77 1.59 6.18 0.15
N ILE A 78 1.23 5.52 -0.97
CA ILE A 78 2.15 4.60 -1.69
C ILE A 78 3.52 5.23 -2.01
N PRO A 79 3.64 6.51 -2.46
CA PRO A 79 4.95 7.12 -2.69
C PRO A 79 5.82 7.18 -1.43
N TYR A 80 5.21 7.44 -0.26
CA TYR A 80 5.89 7.46 1.03
C TYR A 80 6.31 6.06 1.47
N LEU A 81 5.48 5.04 1.20
CA LEU A 81 5.82 3.63 1.41
C LEU A 81 7.06 3.21 0.60
N LEU A 82 7.17 3.67 -0.66
CA LEU A 82 8.35 3.41 -1.50
C LEU A 82 9.62 4.09 -0.96
N ILE A 83 9.49 5.30 -0.38
CA ILE A 83 10.58 6.05 0.25
C ILE A 83 11.02 5.37 1.55
N ALA A 84 10.08 4.86 2.33
CA ALA A 84 10.33 4.07 3.55
C ALA A 84 11.09 2.76 3.25
N GLY A 85 11.17 2.35 1.97
CA GLY A 85 12.00 1.25 1.52
C GLY A 85 11.22 0.05 0.98
N PHE A 86 9.91 0.17 0.78
CA PHE A 86 9.12 -0.93 0.22
C PHE A 86 9.55 -1.25 -1.21
N ASN A 87 9.81 -2.53 -1.46
CA ASN A 87 10.31 -3.05 -2.73
C ASN A 87 9.48 -4.23 -3.27
N GLY A 88 8.42 -4.64 -2.58
CA GLY A 88 7.53 -5.73 -3.02
C GLY A 88 6.60 -5.33 -4.17
N PRO A 89 5.83 -6.29 -4.72
CA PRO A 89 4.82 -6.02 -5.73
C PRO A 89 3.61 -5.26 -5.15
N ILE A 90 2.99 -4.44 -6.01
CA ILE A 90 1.71 -3.77 -5.78
C ILE A 90 0.67 -4.51 -6.63
N ILE A 91 -0.18 -5.31 -6.00
CA ILE A 91 -1.12 -6.19 -6.67
C ILE A 91 -2.51 -5.56 -6.61
N CYS A 92 -3.16 -5.43 -7.76
CA CYS A 92 -4.48 -4.83 -7.86
C CYS A 92 -5.23 -5.36 -9.08
N SER A 93 -6.50 -4.99 -9.24
CA SER A 93 -7.23 -5.36 -10.46
C SER A 93 -6.64 -4.67 -11.70
N LYS A 94 -6.82 -5.26 -12.89
CA LYS A 94 -6.38 -4.66 -14.16
C LYS A 94 -6.86 -3.21 -14.35
N PRO A 95 -8.13 -2.83 -14.06
CA PRO A 95 -8.54 -1.43 -14.14
C PRO A 95 -7.77 -0.52 -13.17
N THR A 96 -7.58 -0.95 -11.93
CA THR A 96 -6.79 -0.20 -10.94
C THR A 96 -5.34 -0.07 -11.40
N ALA A 97 -4.73 -1.09 -12.00
CA ALA A 97 -3.37 -1.03 -12.52
C ALA A 97 -3.17 0.05 -13.61
N ILE A 98 -4.21 0.33 -14.40
CA ILE A 98 -4.21 1.37 -15.43
C ILE A 98 -4.33 2.77 -14.80
N LEU A 99 -5.23 2.94 -13.83
CA LEU A 99 -5.52 4.24 -13.23
C LEU A 99 -4.53 4.65 -12.14
N LEU A 100 -3.99 3.69 -11.39
CA LEU A 100 -3.15 3.92 -10.23
C LEU A 100 -1.94 4.82 -10.54
N PRO A 101 -1.17 4.64 -11.63
CA PRO A 101 -0.08 5.55 -11.96
C PRO A 101 -0.53 7.00 -12.16
N LEU A 102 -1.71 7.23 -12.76
CA LEU A 102 -2.22 8.58 -13.01
C LEU A 102 -2.60 9.27 -11.68
N VAL A 103 -3.29 8.55 -10.81
CA VAL A 103 -3.68 9.06 -9.48
C VAL A 103 -2.45 9.37 -8.63
N LEU A 104 -1.46 8.47 -8.62
CA LEU A 104 -0.23 8.67 -7.84
C LEU A 104 0.64 9.80 -8.39
N GLU A 105 0.71 9.96 -9.71
CA GLU A 105 1.46 11.08 -10.31
C GLU A 105 0.88 12.43 -9.89
N ASP A 106 -0.45 12.57 -9.90
CA ASP A 106 -1.13 13.78 -9.44
C ASP A 106 -0.92 14.02 -7.94
N ALA A 107 -1.07 12.97 -7.12
CA ALA A 107 -0.82 13.02 -5.68
C ALA A 107 0.61 13.49 -5.35
N ILE A 108 1.61 13.01 -6.09
CA ILE A 108 3.01 13.42 -5.90
C ILE A 108 3.19 14.90 -6.28
N LYS A 109 2.63 15.34 -7.41
CA LYS A 109 2.75 16.73 -7.89
C LYS A 109 2.12 17.75 -6.94
N ILE A 110 1.01 17.38 -6.32
CA ILE A 110 0.26 18.26 -5.41
C ILE A 110 0.86 18.21 -4.00
N GLY A 111 1.12 17.01 -3.47
CA GLY A 111 1.41 16.82 -2.06
C GLY A 111 2.88 16.58 -1.69
N PHE A 112 3.75 16.20 -2.64
CA PHE A 112 5.10 15.76 -2.33
C PHE A 112 6.20 16.63 -2.94
N THR A 113 6.21 16.79 -4.26
CA THR A 113 7.26 17.56 -4.96
C THR A 113 6.81 18.01 -6.33
N ARG A 114 7.40 19.11 -6.82
CA ARG A 114 7.28 19.57 -8.21
C ARG A 114 8.52 19.26 -9.06
N ASN A 115 9.52 18.58 -8.48
CA ASN A 115 10.73 18.20 -9.21
C ASN A 115 10.42 17.07 -10.20
N ALA A 116 10.39 17.40 -11.50
CA ALA A 116 10.07 16.47 -12.57
C ALA A 116 10.99 15.22 -12.57
N GLN A 117 12.29 15.38 -12.32
CA GLN A 117 13.22 14.25 -12.33
C GLN A 117 12.95 13.27 -11.19
N LEU A 118 12.57 13.77 -10.02
CA LEU A 118 12.20 12.93 -8.88
C LEU A 118 10.86 12.22 -9.13
N ILE A 119 9.88 12.94 -9.67
CA ILE A 119 8.58 12.37 -10.08
C ILE A 119 8.81 11.22 -11.05
N ASP A 120 9.58 11.43 -12.12
CA ASP A 120 9.85 10.41 -13.13
C ASP A 120 10.50 9.16 -12.55
N ARG A 121 11.45 9.31 -11.61
CA ARG A 121 12.10 8.18 -10.93
C ARG A 121 11.12 7.40 -10.06
N VAL A 122 10.32 8.09 -9.25
CA VAL A 122 9.32 7.46 -8.38
C VAL A 122 8.26 6.76 -9.22
N MET A 123 7.75 7.42 -10.27
CA MET A 123 6.76 6.85 -11.18
C MET A 123 7.30 5.64 -11.94
N LYS A 124 8.56 5.66 -12.36
CA LYS A 124 9.21 4.48 -12.97
C LYS A 124 9.26 3.31 -12.00
N LYS A 125 9.60 3.55 -10.73
CA LYS A 125 9.60 2.51 -9.68
C LYS A 125 8.20 1.96 -9.45
N ILE A 126 7.19 2.83 -9.24
CA ILE A 126 5.79 2.44 -9.05
C ILE A 126 5.31 1.55 -10.20
N LYS A 127 5.49 1.99 -11.46
CA LYS A 127 5.06 1.24 -12.64
C LYS A 127 5.71 -0.14 -12.73
N SER A 128 6.97 -0.28 -12.30
CA SER A 128 7.67 -1.57 -12.30
C SER A 128 7.19 -2.56 -11.23
N GLN A 129 6.51 -2.08 -10.18
CA GLN A 129 6.00 -2.90 -9.08
C GLN A 129 4.53 -3.30 -9.25
N ILE A 130 3.77 -2.60 -10.10
CA ILE A 130 2.34 -2.85 -10.30
C ILE A 130 2.13 -4.16 -11.07
N THR A 131 1.30 -5.03 -10.50
CA THR A 131 0.84 -6.27 -11.10
C THR A 131 -0.69 -6.26 -11.15
N GLY A 132 -1.24 -6.06 -12.34
CA GLY A 132 -2.69 -6.09 -12.58
C GLY A 132 -3.19 -7.52 -12.77
N VAL A 133 -4.20 -7.93 -11.99
CA VAL A 133 -4.79 -9.27 -12.02
C VAL A 133 -6.27 -9.22 -12.39
N ASP A 134 -6.80 -10.34 -12.87
CA ASP A 134 -8.22 -10.45 -13.23
C ASP A 134 -9.12 -10.52 -11.99
N TYR A 135 -10.32 -9.95 -12.12
CA TYR A 135 -11.37 -10.13 -11.12
C TYR A 135 -11.80 -11.59 -11.02
N HIS A 136 -12.26 -11.96 -9.83
CA HIS A 136 -12.79 -13.29 -9.50
C HIS A 136 -11.80 -14.45 -9.68
N GLN A 137 -10.52 -14.18 -9.94
CA GLN A 137 -9.48 -15.18 -10.02
C GLN A 137 -8.60 -15.16 -8.77
N TRP A 138 -8.36 -16.34 -8.20
CA TRP A 138 -7.42 -16.50 -7.09
C TRP A 138 -5.99 -16.33 -7.59
N GLN A 139 -5.25 -15.47 -6.92
CA GLN A 139 -3.82 -15.27 -7.14
C GLN A 139 -3.06 -15.92 -5.99
N ASP A 140 -2.06 -16.73 -6.31
CA ASP A 140 -1.19 -17.34 -5.31
C ASP A 140 -0.07 -16.38 -4.94
N LEU A 141 -0.03 -15.98 -3.67
CA LEU A 141 0.96 -15.07 -3.10
C LEU A 141 1.97 -15.82 -2.23
N SER A 142 1.80 -17.13 -2.04
CA SER A 142 2.70 -17.98 -1.26
C SER A 142 4.16 -17.88 -1.73
N PRO A 143 4.48 -17.76 -3.04
CA PRO A 143 5.87 -17.59 -3.50
C PRO A 143 6.56 -16.29 -3.03
N LEU A 144 5.81 -15.31 -2.52
CA LEU A 144 6.36 -14.07 -1.97
C LEU A 144 6.75 -14.21 -0.50
N LEU A 145 6.32 -15.29 0.16
CA LEU A 145 6.57 -15.54 1.57
C LEU A 145 7.93 -16.22 1.74
N SER A 146 8.59 -15.96 2.87
CA SER A 146 9.80 -16.68 3.26
C SER A 146 9.52 -18.03 3.93
N MET A 147 8.37 -18.65 3.64
CA MET A 147 7.86 -19.86 4.30
C MET A 147 7.33 -20.87 3.30
N ASP A 148 7.65 -22.14 3.51
CA ASP A 148 7.20 -23.24 2.64
C ASP A 148 5.83 -23.83 3.02
N ASN A 149 5.34 -23.56 4.24
CA ASN A 149 4.16 -24.24 4.82
C ASN A 149 2.93 -23.33 5.00
N VAL A 150 2.95 -22.12 4.45
CA VAL A 150 1.82 -21.17 4.54
C VAL A 150 1.30 -20.88 3.15
N GLN A 151 0.00 -21.11 2.94
CA GLN A 151 -0.67 -20.73 1.70
C GLN A 151 -1.35 -19.37 1.88
N LEU A 152 -0.93 -18.39 1.08
CA LEU A 152 -1.60 -17.08 0.98
C LEU A 152 -2.17 -16.91 -0.42
N ARG A 153 -3.47 -16.60 -0.51
CA ARG A 153 -4.13 -16.30 -1.78
C ARG A 153 -4.98 -15.05 -1.68
N SER A 154 -5.01 -14.25 -2.73
CA SER A 154 -5.88 -13.08 -2.84
C SER A 154 -6.86 -13.21 -4.02
N LYS A 155 -8.00 -12.55 -3.92
CA LYS A 155 -8.99 -12.47 -5.01
C LYS A 155 -9.71 -11.13 -4.96
N PHE A 156 -9.61 -10.38 -6.05
CA PHE A 156 -10.33 -9.12 -6.22
C PHE A 156 -11.76 -9.42 -6.68
N LYS A 157 -12.73 -8.72 -6.09
CA LYS A 157 -14.16 -8.86 -6.41
C LYS A 157 -14.65 -7.68 -7.22
#